data_AF-A0A2T1CCU3-F1
#
_entry.id   AF-A0A2T1CCU3-F1
#
_cell.length_a   1.000
_cell.length_b   1.000
_cell.length_c   1.000
_cell.angle_alpha   90.00
_cell.angle_beta   90.00
_cell.angle_gamma   90.00
#
_symmetry.space_group_name_H-M   'P 1'
#
loop_
_entity.id
_entity.type
_entity.pdbx_description
1 polymer ?
#
loop_
_entity_poly.entity_id
_entity_poly.type
_entity_poly.pdbx_seq_one_letter_code
_entity_poly.pdbx_strand_id
1 'polypeptide(L)'
;MPRTSKLLTDEQLAIAESNGIPKVTVYKRIQSGWEIEKAITQATRKAGNIKRKDGLFVDAGRAKARFFSLPVEWDEKLTNAIADSGVSDNEWLEQVVIDKLKAKKKDKLK
;
A
#
# COMPACT_ATOMS: atom_id res chain seq x y z
N MET A 1 -13.75 -19.69 26.04
CA MET A 1 -12.37 -20.22 25.87
C MET A 1 -11.58 -19.93 27.14
N PRO A 2 -10.68 -20.83 27.59
CA PRO A 2 -9.83 -20.57 28.74
C PRO A 2 -8.95 -19.33 28.49
N ARG A 3 -8.63 -18.58 29.56
CA ARG A 3 -7.69 -17.45 29.46
C ARG A 3 -6.36 -17.95 28.92
N THR A 4 -5.89 -17.36 27.83
CA THR A 4 -4.62 -17.71 27.16
C THR A 4 -3.40 -17.63 28.10
N SER A 5 -3.50 -16.84 29.18
CA SER A 5 -2.50 -16.78 30.25
C SER A 5 -2.23 -18.13 30.94
N LYS A 6 -3.18 -19.07 30.91
CA LYS A 6 -3.03 -20.39 31.54
C LYS A 6 -2.37 -21.44 30.63
N LEU A 7 -2.09 -21.09 29.37
CA LEU A 7 -1.54 -22.02 28.36
C LEU A 7 -0.01 -21.94 28.22
N LEU A 8 0.65 -20.95 28.84
CA LEU A 8 2.09 -20.74 28.75
C LEU A 8 2.76 -20.93 30.11
N THR A 9 3.95 -21.51 30.10
CA THR A 9 4.87 -21.54 31.25
C THR A 9 5.74 -20.28 31.27
N ASP A 10 6.26 -19.95 32.45
CA ASP A 10 7.17 -18.80 32.61
C ASP A 10 8.45 -18.96 31.78
N GLU A 11 8.93 -20.18 31.59
CA GLU A 11 10.09 -20.50 30.74
C GLU A 11 9.85 -20.12 29.27
N GLN A 12 8.67 -20.42 28.72
CA GLN A 12 8.33 -20.07 27.34
C GLN A 12 8.24 -18.56 27.14
N LEU A 13 7.78 -17.83 28.17
CA LEU A 13 7.76 -16.38 28.15
C LEU A 13 9.18 -15.79 28.24
N ALA A 14 10.08 -16.41 29.01
CA ALA A 14 11.49 -16.00 29.07
C ALA A 14 12.21 -16.20 27.72
N ILE A 15 11.91 -17.30 27.00
CA ILE A 15 12.42 -17.53 25.64
C ILE A 15 11.86 -16.49 24.66
N ALA A 16 10.57 -16.16 24.76
CA ALA A 16 10.00 -15.11 23.92
C ALA A 16 10.65 -13.75 24.17
N GLU A 17 10.91 -13.41 25.44
CA GLU A 17 11.57 -12.17 25.82
C GLU A 17 13.02 -12.09 25.32
N SER A 18 13.78 -13.19 25.40
CA SER A 18 15.14 -13.24 24.85
C SER A 18 15.16 -13.08 23.33
N ASN A 19 14.11 -13.54 22.64
CA ASN A 19 13.88 -13.33 21.21
C ASN A 19 13.30 -11.94 20.87
N GLY A 20 13.10 -11.06 21.86
CA GLY A 20 12.54 -9.73 21.67
C GLY A 20 11.04 -9.73 21.32
N ILE A 21 10.31 -10.78 21.68
CA ILE A 21 8.88 -10.92 21.42
C ILE A 21 8.11 -10.61 22.72
N PRO A 22 7.29 -9.54 22.75
CA PRO A 22 6.50 -9.21 23.94
C PRO A 22 5.48 -10.30 24.27
N LYS A 23 5.21 -10.54 25.56
CA LYS A 23 4.19 -11.51 26.05
C LYS A 23 2.84 -11.33 25.37
N VAL A 24 2.40 -10.08 25.21
CA VAL A 24 1.13 -9.74 24.52
C VAL A 24 1.09 -10.28 23.09
N THR A 25 2.22 -10.24 22.38
CA THR A 25 2.34 -10.77 21.02
C THR A 25 2.20 -12.28 21.01
N VAL A 26 2.83 -12.98 21.96
CA VAL A 26 2.73 -14.44 22.12
C VAL A 26 1.27 -14.85 22.36
N TYR A 27 0.58 -14.19 23.29
CA TYR A 27 -0.84 -14.48 23.57
C TYR A 27 -1.74 -14.25 22.35
N LYS A 28 -1.53 -13.16 21.61
CA LYS A 28 -2.27 -12.89 20.37
C LYS A 28 -2.02 -13.96 19.30
N ARG A 29 -0.78 -14.44 19.18
CA ARG A 29 -0.43 -15.53 18.24
C ARG A 29 -1.16 -16.82 18.60
N ILE A 30 -1.17 -17.22 19.87
CA ILE A 30 -1.89 -18.41 20.35
C ILE A 30 -3.40 -18.25 20.14
N GLN A 31 -3.97 -17.08 20.44
CA GLN A 31 -5.38 -16.80 20.15
C GLN A 31 -5.70 -16.89 18.65
N SER A 32 -4.73 -16.57 17.79
CA SER A 32 -4.83 -16.72 16.33
C SER A 32 -4.57 -18.15 15.85
N GLY A 33 -4.47 -19.13 16.75
CA GLY A 33 -4.26 -20.54 16.43
C GLY A 33 -2.82 -20.95 16.15
N TRP A 34 -1.83 -20.15 16.57
CA TRP A 34 -0.43 -20.52 16.40
C TRP A 34 0.00 -21.55 17.44
N GLU A 35 0.87 -22.48 17.03
CA GLU A 35 1.62 -23.34 17.94
C GLU A 35 2.54 -22.51 18.83
N ILE A 36 2.76 -22.98 20.07
CA ILE A 36 3.49 -22.24 21.10
C ILE A 36 4.94 -21.99 20.68
N GLU A 37 5.63 -23.01 20.16
CA GLU A 37 7.02 -22.90 19.69
C GLU A 37 7.16 -21.84 18.60
N LYS A 38 6.23 -21.84 17.62
CA LYS A 38 6.16 -20.85 16.56
C LYS A 38 5.84 -19.46 17.11
N ALA A 39 5.01 -19.37 18.14
CA ALA A 39 4.62 -18.11 18.75
C ALA A 39 5.77 -17.42 19.50
N ILE A 40 6.71 -18.18 20.08
CA ILE A 40 7.84 -17.67 20.86
C ILE A 40 9.14 -17.51 20.03
N THR A 41 9.23 -18.08 18.83
CA THR A 41 10.44 -18.00 17.99
C THR A 41 10.31 -17.05 16.80
N GLN A 42 9.11 -16.91 16.22
CA GLN A 42 8.95 -16.12 15.01
C GLN A 42 9.18 -14.62 15.28
N ALA A 43 10.10 -13.99 14.55
CA ALA A 43 10.35 -12.56 14.67
C ALA A 43 9.09 -11.71 14.41
N THR A 44 8.95 -10.59 15.12
CA THR A 44 7.88 -9.63 14.88
C THR A 44 8.17 -8.79 13.64
N ARG A 45 7.15 -8.50 12.84
CA ARG A 45 7.29 -7.54 11.74
C ARG A 45 7.50 -6.15 12.34
N LYS A 46 8.57 -5.47 11.96
CA LYS A 46 8.71 -4.03 12.24
C LYS A 46 7.58 -3.31 11.52
N ALA A 47 6.82 -2.49 12.24
CA ALA A 47 5.87 -1.59 11.59
C ALA A 47 6.69 -0.70 10.65
N GLY A 48 6.40 -0.76 9.35
CA GLY A 48 7.01 0.16 8.40
C GLY A 48 6.72 1.58 8.87
N ASN A 49 7.72 2.46 8.87
CA ASN A 49 7.57 3.88 9.16
C ASN A 49 6.75 4.54 8.04
N ILE A 50 5.46 4.23 7.95
CA ILE A 50 4.52 4.88 7.05
C ILE A 50 4.15 6.19 7.73
N LYS A 51 4.78 7.30 7.32
CA LYS A 51 4.39 8.61 7.81
C LYS A 51 2.98 8.90 7.31
N ARG A 52 2.03 8.90 8.24
CA ARG A 52 0.70 9.44 8.00
C ARG A 52 0.76 10.93 8.29
N LYS A 53 0.44 11.77 7.31
CA LYS A 53 0.20 13.20 7.51
C LYS A 53 -1.29 13.43 7.27
N ASP A 54 -1.96 14.05 8.23
CA ASP A 54 -3.39 14.39 8.17
C ASP A 54 -4.31 13.18 7.86
N GLY A 55 -3.95 11.99 8.35
CA GLY A 55 -4.72 10.76 8.12
C GLY A 55 -4.55 10.13 6.74
N LEU A 56 -3.81 10.76 5.82
CA LEU A 56 -3.47 10.19 4.52
C LEU A 56 -2.09 9.49 4.54
N PHE A 57 -1.96 8.45 3.74
CA PHE A 57 -0.68 7.82 3.42
C PHE A 57 0.12 8.79 2.54
N VAL A 58 1.14 9.44 3.11
CA VAL A 58 1.84 10.55 2.42
C VAL A 58 3.13 10.11 1.71
N ASP A 59 3.63 8.91 1.98
CA ASP A 59 4.91 8.44 1.41
C ASP A 59 4.73 7.44 0.26
N ALA A 60 4.31 7.93 -0.91
CA ALA A 60 4.51 7.16 -2.15
C ALA A 60 4.82 8.00 -3.39
N GLY A 61 4.95 9.33 -3.30
CA GLY A 61 5.25 10.18 -4.47
C GLY A 61 4.26 10.05 -5.64
N ARG A 62 3.12 9.37 -5.45
CA ARG A 62 2.11 9.19 -6.49
C ARG A 62 1.31 10.47 -6.60
N ALA A 63 1.18 10.99 -7.82
CA ALA A 63 0.31 12.11 -8.10
C ALA A 63 -1.15 11.79 -7.72
N LYS A 64 -1.96 12.84 -7.55
CA LYS A 64 -3.41 12.68 -7.29
C LYS A 64 -4.05 11.95 -8.48
N ALA A 65 -4.62 10.76 -8.22
CA ALA A 65 -5.45 10.07 -9.21
C ALA A 65 -6.65 10.95 -9.58
N ARG A 66 -6.95 11.05 -10.88
CA ARG A 66 -8.08 11.81 -11.41
C ARG A 66 -8.94 10.85 -12.22
N PHE A 67 -10.22 10.75 -11.85
CA PHE A 67 -11.22 10.06 -12.65
C PHE A 67 -11.86 11.08 -13.59
N PHE A 68 -12.00 10.73 -14.87
CA PHE A 68 -12.77 11.49 -15.84
C PHE A 68 -13.82 10.57 -16.47
N SER A 69 -14.90 11.18 -16.97
CA SER A 69 -15.89 10.50 -17.81
C SER A 69 -15.84 11.14 -19.18
N LEU A 70 -15.62 10.33 -20.22
CA LEU A 70 -15.81 10.77 -21.59
C LEU A 70 -17.21 10.38 -22.07
N PRO A 71 -17.83 11.19 -22.94
CA PRO A 71 -18.95 10.72 -23.76
C PRO A 71 -18.51 9.52 -24.61
N VAL A 72 -19.45 8.60 -24.86
CA VAL A 72 -19.21 7.34 -25.59
C VAL A 72 -18.53 7.56 -26.95
N GLU A 73 -18.99 8.56 -27.72
CA GLU A 73 -18.44 8.89 -29.03
C GLU A 73 -16.94 9.25 -29.00
N TRP A 74 -16.45 9.79 -27.88
CA TRP A 74 -15.06 10.17 -27.70
C TRP A 74 -14.22 9.00 -27.16
N ASP A 75 -14.83 8.09 -26.42
CA ASP A 75 -14.18 6.87 -25.95
C ASP A 75 -13.80 5.97 -27.13
N GLU A 76 -14.70 5.77 -28.09
CA GLU A 76 -14.41 5.01 -29.31
C GLU A 76 -13.26 5.62 -30.12
N LYS A 77 -13.26 6.95 -30.25
CA LYS A 77 -12.17 7.67 -30.93
C LYS A 77 -10.84 7.52 -30.19
N LEU A 78 -10.87 7.54 -28.86
CA LEU A 78 -9.70 7.31 -28.02
C LEU A 78 -9.17 5.89 -28.22
N THR A 79 -10.02 4.87 -28.21
CA THR A 79 -9.63 3.48 -28.45
C THR A 79 -8.93 3.33 -29.80
N ASN A 80 -9.50 3.90 -30.86
CA ASN A 80 -8.88 3.85 -32.20
C ASN A 80 -7.53 4.58 -32.22
N ALA A 81 -7.45 5.78 -31.62
CA ALA A 81 -6.21 6.55 -31.58
C ALA A 81 -5.09 5.86 -30.79
N ILE A 82 -5.43 5.17 -29.70
CA ILE A 82 -4.48 4.37 -28.92
C ILE A 82 -4.00 3.18 -29.76
N ALA A 83 -4.92 2.46 -30.42
CA ALA A 83 -4.58 1.33 -31.27
C ALA A 83 -3.63 1.73 -32.42
N ASP A 84 -3.88 2.88 -33.07
CA ASP A 84 -3.04 3.41 -34.14
C ASP A 84 -1.65 3.84 -33.65
N SER A 85 -1.57 4.34 -32.40
CA SER A 85 -0.32 4.81 -31.81
C SER A 85 0.62 3.70 -31.34
N GLY A 86 0.09 2.50 -31.07
CA GLY A 86 0.85 1.36 -30.57
C GLY A 86 1.39 1.52 -29.14
N VAL A 87 0.96 2.54 -28.40
CA VAL A 87 1.33 2.77 -26.98
C VAL A 87 0.19 2.37 -26.05
N SER A 88 0.49 2.28 -24.75
CA SER A 88 -0.54 2.03 -23.74
C SER A 88 -1.45 3.24 -23.53
N ASP A 89 -2.70 3.01 -23.13
CA ASP A 89 -3.69 4.05 -22.82
C ASP A 89 -3.14 5.10 -21.88
N ASN A 90 -2.46 4.67 -20.82
CA ASN A 90 -1.93 5.57 -19.81
C ASN A 90 -0.79 6.45 -20.38
N GLU A 91 0.10 5.88 -21.19
CA GLU A 91 1.18 6.62 -21.84
C GLU A 91 0.64 7.64 -22.85
N TRP A 92 -0.36 7.25 -23.64
CA TRP A 92 -1.02 8.13 -24.61
C TRP A 92 -1.66 9.34 -23.89
N LEU A 93 -2.40 9.09 -22.80
CA LEU A 93 -3.03 10.14 -22.01
C LEU A 93 -2.00 11.06 -21.32
N GLU A 94 -0.89 10.50 -20.82
CA GLU A 94 0.20 11.27 -20.24
C GLU A 94 0.79 12.26 -21.27
N GLN A 95 1.03 11.80 -22.51
CA GLN A 95 1.54 12.65 -23.58
C GLN A 95 0.58 13.81 -23.90
N VAL A 96 -0.71 13.52 -24.08
CA VAL A 96 -1.73 14.55 -24.37
C VAL A 96 -1.79 15.61 -23.27
N VAL A 97 -1.77 15.20 -22.01
CA VAL A 97 -1.78 16.13 -20.87
C VAL A 97 -0.52 16.99 -20.86
N ILE A 98 0.65 16.37 -21.04
CA ILE A 98 1.95 17.07 -21.04
C ILE A 98 1.99 18.11 -22.17
N ASP A 99 1.57 17.75 -23.37
CA ASP A 99 1.61 18.64 -24.53
C ASP A 99 0.66 19.83 -24.37
N LYS A 100 -0.54 19.61 -23.83
CA LYS A 100 -1.48 20.68 -23.54
C LYS A 100 -0.94 21.64 -22.48
N LEU A 101 -0.29 21.12 -21.44
CA LEU A 101 0.33 21.93 -20.39
C LEU A 101 1.54 22.73 -20.91
N LYS A 102 2.38 22.12 -21.75
CA LYS A 102 3.52 22.79 -22.41
C LYS A 102 3.03 23.93 -23.30
N ALA A 103 1.98 23.72 -24.10
CA ALA A 103 1.38 24.75 -24.94
C ALA A 103 0.88 25.93 -24.10
N LYS A 104 0.13 25.67 -23.03
CA LYS A 104 -0.36 26.72 -22.12
C LYS A 104 0.78 27.50 -21.44
N LYS A 105 1.90 26.83 -21.12
CA LYS A 105 3.09 27.50 -20.57
C LYS A 105 3.72 28.42 -21.61
N LYS A 106 3.81 27.99 -22.88
CA LYS A 106 4.34 28.80 -23.98
C LYS A 106 3.51 30.08 -24.21
N ASP A 107 2.20 29.99 -24.13
CA ASP A 107 1.30 31.15 -24.31
C ASP A 107 1.39 32.18 -23.17
N LYS A 108 1.82 31.77 -21.97
CA LYS A 108 2.03 32.67 -20.83
C LYS A 108 3.38 33.39 -20.83
N LEU A 109 4.33 32.95 -21.65
CA LEU A 109 5.66 33.55 -21.77
C LEU A 109 5.79 34.53 -22.95
N LYS A 110 4.73 34.68 -23.76
CA LYS A 110 4.60 35.70 -24.80
C LYS A 110 3.80 36.87 -24.26
#